data_AF-A0A1I4ZGX2-F1
#
_entry.id   AF-A0A1I4ZGX2-F1
#
_cell.length_a   1.000
_cell.length_b   1.000
_cell.length_c   1.000
_cell.angle_alpha   90.00
_cell.angle_beta   90.00
_cell.angle_gamma   90.00
#
_symmetry.space_group_name_H-M   'P 1'
#
loop_
_entity.id
_entity.type
_entity.pdbx_description
1 polymer ?
#
loop_
_entity_poly.entity_id
_entity_poly.type
_entity_poly.pdbx_seq_one_letter_code
_entity_poly.pdbx_strand_id
1 'polypeptide(L)'
;MKLKIYVSLSLLIAIVSFGQEKKAEKAKFNQELATSLGADQYGMKAYTIVMLTTGSTKIEDKAKMSEVMKGHMTNIGKLADEGKIVVAGPFLEKNKENYRGMFIFNTKSKEEAEQWVKTDPAVQVGVFSYEIFPWYGSAALPLYLKHHEEISKVNP
;
A
#
# COMPACT_ATOMS: atom_id res chain seq x y z
N MET A 1 -79.05 26.99 -23.64
CA MET A 1 -77.67 27.07 -23.11
C MET A 1 -77.54 26.01 -22.02
N LYS A 2 -76.77 24.94 -22.26
CA LYS A 2 -76.63 23.80 -21.33
C LYS A 2 -75.37 23.98 -20.50
N LEU A 3 -75.47 23.95 -19.17
CA LEU A 3 -74.33 23.86 -18.26
C LEU A 3 -74.30 22.44 -17.68
N LYS A 4 -73.24 21.68 -17.96
CA LYS A 4 -73.02 20.35 -17.39
C LYS A 4 -72.04 20.44 -16.23
N ILE A 5 -72.46 19.85 -15.12
CA ILE A 5 -71.69 19.60 -13.89
C ILE A 5 -70.75 18.42 -14.13
N TYR A 6 -69.51 18.51 -13.65
CA TYR A 6 -68.72 17.33 -13.26
C TYR A 6 -67.90 17.61 -12.00
N VAL A 7 -68.16 16.80 -10.97
CA VAL A 7 -67.39 16.63 -9.73
C VAL A 7 -66.34 15.55 -9.98
N SER A 8 -65.08 15.76 -9.58
CA SER A 8 -64.06 14.72 -9.32
C SER A 8 -62.90 15.39 -8.55
N LEU A 9 -62.71 15.16 -7.26
CA LEU A 9 -62.18 13.97 -6.57
C LEU A 9 -60.64 13.85 -6.65
N SER A 10 -59.99 14.37 -5.60
CA SER A 10 -58.72 13.95 -4.94
C SER A 10 -57.53 13.44 -5.75
N LEU A 11 -56.32 13.99 -5.50
CA LEU A 11 -55.15 13.16 -5.20
C LEU A 11 -54.02 13.94 -4.50
N LEU A 12 -53.91 13.71 -3.18
CA LEU A 12 -52.70 13.92 -2.41
C LEU A 12 -51.74 12.76 -2.77
N ILE A 13 -50.68 13.01 -3.53
CA ILE A 13 -49.56 12.06 -3.62
C ILE A 13 -48.38 12.72 -2.95
N ALA A 14 -48.24 12.42 -1.66
CA ALA A 14 -46.97 12.55 -0.97
C ALA A 14 -45.97 11.61 -1.67
N ILE A 15 -44.96 12.21 -2.30
CA ILE A 15 -43.84 11.48 -2.89
C ILE A 15 -43.04 10.93 -1.71
N VAL A 16 -43.38 9.73 -1.25
CA VAL A 16 -42.51 8.98 -0.35
C VAL A 16 -41.39 8.41 -1.21
N SER A 17 -40.37 9.22 -1.46
CA SER A 17 -39.06 8.75 -1.90
C SER A 17 -38.43 7.97 -0.75
N PHE A 18 -38.92 6.75 -0.50
CA PHE A 18 -38.14 5.75 0.20
C PHE A 18 -36.94 5.47 -0.68
N GLY A 19 -35.81 6.13 -0.38
CA GLY A 19 -34.52 5.72 -0.86
C GLY A 19 -34.36 4.25 -0.51
N GLN A 20 -34.39 3.38 -1.52
CA GLN A 20 -33.90 2.02 -1.35
C GLN A 20 -32.40 2.16 -1.09
N GLU A 21 -32.02 2.15 0.19
CA GLU A 21 -30.66 1.83 0.59
C GLU A 21 -30.36 0.46 -0.02
N LYS A 22 -29.59 0.44 -1.12
CA LYS A 22 -28.96 -0.78 -1.58
C LYS A 22 -28.10 -1.27 -0.43
N LYS A 23 -28.59 -2.24 0.35
CA LYS A 23 -27.75 -2.98 1.31
C LYS A 23 -26.56 -3.47 0.51
N ALA A 24 -25.37 -2.94 0.82
CA ALA A 24 -24.14 -3.38 0.23
C ALA A 24 -24.04 -4.90 0.46
N GLU A 25 -24.08 -5.66 -0.63
CA GLU A 25 -23.95 -7.11 -0.58
C GLU A 25 -22.58 -7.41 0.04
N LYS A 26 -22.58 -8.00 1.23
CA LYS A 26 -21.35 -8.31 1.95
C LYS A 26 -20.55 -9.29 1.09
N ALA A 27 -19.34 -8.91 0.68
CA ALA A 27 -18.50 -9.75 -0.16
C ALA A 27 -18.42 -11.17 0.42
N LYS A 28 -18.71 -12.18 -0.41
CA LYS A 28 -18.63 -13.59 -0.02
C LYS A 28 -17.17 -13.92 0.32
N PHE A 29 -16.95 -14.54 1.48
CA PHE A 29 -15.61 -14.94 1.92
C PHE A 29 -14.99 -15.93 0.92
N ASN A 30 -13.76 -15.64 0.50
CA ASN A 30 -12.98 -16.47 -0.41
C ASN A 30 -11.87 -17.19 0.38
N GLN A 31 -12.13 -18.44 0.78
CA GLN A 31 -11.21 -19.25 1.58
C GLN A 31 -9.90 -19.54 0.85
N GLU A 32 -9.93 -19.84 -0.44
CA GLU A 32 -8.75 -20.17 -1.23
C GLU A 32 -7.80 -18.97 -1.31
N LEU A 33 -8.33 -17.79 -1.60
CA LEU A 33 -7.56 -16.55 -1.63
C LEU A 33 -6.98 -16.23 -0.24
N ALA A 34 -7.78 -16.34 0.82
CA ALA A 34 -7.33 -16.11 2.18
C ALA A 34 -6.15 -17.03 2.55
N THR A 35 -6.27 -18.33 2.24
CA THR A 35 -5.19 -19.31 2.45
C THR A 35 -3.95 -18.97 1.62
N SER A 36 -4.10 -18.64 0.34
CA SER A 36 -2.96 -18.30 -0.54
C SER A 36 -2.18 -17.08 -0.07
N LEU A 37 -2.86 -16.11 0.53
CA LEU A 37 -2.24 -14.88 1.03
C LEU A 37 -1.68 -15.03 2.45
N GLY A 38 -1.98 -16.13 3.14
CA GLY A 38 -1.64 -16.34 4.54
C GLY A 38 -2.46 -15.46 5.49
N ALA A 39 -3.70 -15.15 5.12
CA ALA A 39 -4.61 -14.33 5.90
C ALA A 39 -5.15 -15.09 7.12
N ASP A 40 -5.26 -14.39 8.24
CA ASP A 40 -6.04 -14.83 9.39
C ASP A 40 -7.55 -14.59 9.18
N GLN A 41 -8.36 -14.85 10.21
CA GLN A 41 -9.82 -14.69 10.19
C GLN A 41 -10.29 -13.26 9.88
N TYR A 42 -9.42 -12.26 10.02
CA TYR A 42 -9.73 -10.85 9.74
C TYR A 42 -9.29 -10.43 8.32
N GLY A 43 -8.69 -11.32 7.53
CA GLY A 43 -8.11 -10.95 6.24
C GLY A 43 -6.74 -10.28 6.36
N MET A 44 -6.05 -10.47 7.49
CA MET A 44 -4.83 -9.75 7.84
C MET A 44 -3.67 -10.73 8.08
N LYS A 45 -2.43 -10.24 8.09
CA LYS A 45 -1.25 -11.01 8.48
C LYS A 45 -0.13 -10.13 9.02
N ALA A 46 0.88 -10.77 9.61
CA ALA A 46 2.10 -10.11 10.05
C ALA A 46 3.04 -9.84 8.87
N TYR A 47 3.63 -8.65 8.91
CA TYR A 47 4.64 -8.09 8.02
C TYR A 47 5.74 -7.45 8.87
N THR A 48 6.75 -6.90 8.20
CA THR A 48 7.78 -6.09 8.82
C THR A 48 7.89 -4.75 8.12
N ILE A 49 7.80 -3.66 8.86
CA ILE A 49 8.07 -2.31 8.35
C ILE A 49 9.54 -1.99 8.56
N VAL A 50 10.15 -1.37 7.56
CA VAL A 50 11.48 -0.76 7.69
C VAL A 50 11.37 0.72 7.41
N MET A 51 11.85 1.54 8.35
CA MET A 51 11.98 2.97 8.17
C MET A 51 13.44 3.29 7.87
N LEU A 52 13.70 3.82 6.68
CA LEU A 52 15.04 4.30 6.34
C LEU A 52 15.28 5.67 6.98
N THR A 53 16.42 5.83 7.63
CA THR A 53 16.89 7.10 8.23
C THR A 53 18.17 7.55 7.54
N THR A 54 18.61 8.78 7.80
CA THR A 54 19.94 9.22 7.33
C THR A 54 21.01 8.48 8.11
N GLY A 55 21.94 7.84 7.40
CA GLY A 55 23.09 7.17 8.01
C GLY A 55 24.23 8.15 8.34
N SER A 56 25.34 7.60 8.82
CA SER A 56 26.52 8.38 9.23
C SER A 56 27.41 8.80 8.06
N THR A 57 27.25 8.19 6.89
CA THR A 57 28.10 8.46 5.72
C THR A 57 27.50 9.52 4.82
N LYS A 58 28.28 10.57 4.57
CA LYS A 58 27.98 11.60 3.58
C LYS A 58 28.91 11.43 2.39
N ILE A 59 28.34 11.26 1.19
CA ILE A 59 29.07 11.21 -0.07
C ILE A 59 28.90 12.56 -0.77
N GLU A 60 29.99 13.32 -0.91
CA GLU A 60 29.97 14.65 -1.56
C GLU A 60 30.11 14.56 -3.08
N ASP A 61 30.74 13.49 -3.57
CA ASP A 61 30.84 13.20 -4.99
C ASP A 61 29.46 12.82 -5.55
N LYS A 62 28.95 13.66 -6.46
CA LYS A 62 27.63 13.48 -7.07
C LYS A 62 27.55 12.24 -7.96
N ALA A 63 28.61 11.89 -8.68
CA ALA A 63 28.62 10.72 -9.55
C ALA A 63 28.56 9.44 -8.70
N LYS A 64 29.36 9.38 -7.63
CA LYS A 64 29.34 8.26 -6.68
C LYS A 64 28.00 8.14 -5.95
N MET A 65 27.42 9.25 -5.50
CA MET A 65 26.10 9.23 -4.86
C MET A 65 25.01 8.75 -5.84
N SER A 66 25.06 9.19 -7.09
CA SER A 66 24.13 8.76 -8.13
C SER A 66 24.24 7.25 -8.40
N GLU A 67 25.45 6.69 -8.41
CA GLU A 67 25.67 5.26 -8.58
C GLU A 67 25.06 4.46 -7.42
N VAL A 68 25.32 4.88 -6.17
CA VAL A 68 24.76 4.26 -4.96
C VAL A 68 23.22 4.28 -5.00
N MET A 69 22.63 5.42 -5.34
CA MET A 69 21.17 5.56 -5.41
C MET A 69 20.55 4.76 -6.56
N LYS A 70 21.24 4.61 -7.70
CA LYS A 70 20.81 3.70 -8.77
C LYS A 70 20.81 2.25 -8.29
N GLY A 71 21.84 1.85 -7.55
CA GLY A 71 21.93 0.54 -6.91
C GLY A 71 20.79 0.30 -5.91
N HIS A 72 20.48 1.30 -5.08
CA HIS A 72 19.33 1.29 -4.17
C HIS A 72 18.01 1.01 -4.89
N MET A 73 17.70 1.76 -5.96
CA MET A 73 16.46 1.56 -6.74
C MET A 73 16.42 0.18 -7.42
N THR A 74 17.56 -0.27 -7.95
CA THR A 74 17.69 -1.60 -8.57
C THR A 74 17.41 -2.72 -7.56
N ASN A 75 17.91 -2.56 -6.32
CA ASN A 75 17.67 -3.52 -5.26
C ASN A 75 16.20 -3.56 -4.83
N ILE A 76 15.55 -2.40 -4.72
CA ILE A 76 14.10 -2.34 -4.44
C ILE A 76 13.31 -3.10 -5.50
N GLY A 77 13.58 -2.85 -6.79
CA GLY A 77 12.93 -3.55 -7.90
C GLY A 77 13.11 -5.06 -7.80
N LYS A 78 14.35 -5.54 -7.64
CA LYS A 78 14.66 -6.96 -7.45
C LYS A 78 13.87 -7.57 -6.29
N LEU A 79 13.83 -6.92 -5.13
CA LEU A 79 13.12 -7.44 -3.96
C LEU A 79 11.59 -7.39 -4.12
N ALA A 80 11.07 -6.46 -4.92
CA ALA A 80 9.66 -6.43 -5.30
C ALA A 80 9.32 -7.59 -6.25
N ASP A 81 10.15 -7.85 -7.26
CA ASP A 81 10.00 -8.97 -8.20
C ASP A 81 10.04 -10.33 -7.48
N GLU A 82 10.88 -10.44 -6.44
CA GLU A 82 10.96 -11.62 -5.57
C GLU A 82 9.79 -11.74 -4.57
N GLY A 83 8.84 -10.78 -4.57
CA GLY A 83 7.69 -10.74 -3.66
C GLY A 83 8.04 -10.45 -2.20
N LYS A 84 9.25 -9.97 -1.95
CA LYS A 84 9.78 -9.65 -0.62
C LYS A 84 9.33 -8.27 -0.16
N ILE A 85 9.42 -7.26 -1.02
CA ILE A 85 8.88 -5.91 -0.76
C ILE A 85 7.45 -5.86 -1.32
N VAL A 86 6.49 -5.47 -0.48
CA VAL A 86 5.11 -5.24 -0.92
C VAL A 86 4.78 -3.76 -1.03
N VAL A 87 5.48 -2.87 -0.33
CA VAL A 87 5.38 -1.41 -0.48
C VAL A 87 6.77 -0.82 -0.31
N ALA A 88 7.15 0.10 -1.18
CA ALA A 88 8.34 0.93 -1.03
C ALA A 88 8.07 2.36 -1.49
N GLY A 89 8.57 3.34 -0.73
CA GLY A 89 8.47 4.73 -1.15
C GLY A 89 9.18 5.71 -0.21
N PRO A 90 9.56 6.89 -0.72
CA PRO A 90 10.12 7.95 0.10
C PRO A 90 9.03 8.68 0.90
N PHE A 91 9.44 9.30 2.02
CA PHE A 91 8.60 10.34 2.63
C PHE A 91 8.73 11.63 1.81
N LEU A 92 7.59 12.25 1.49
CA LEU A 92 7.54 13.45 0.65
C LEU A 92 8.17 14.68 1.32
N GLU A 93 8.11 14.72 2.65
CA GLU A 93 8.58 15.85 3.45
C GLU A 93 9.58 15.39 4.50
N LYS A 94 10.42 16.32 4.93
CA LYS A 94 11.25 16.12 6.12
C LYS A 94 10.34 16.00 7.33
N ASN A 95 10.56 14.96 8.11
CA ASN A 95 9.84 14.71 9.36
C ASN A 95 10.81 14.81 10.54
N LYS A 96 10.25 15.00 11.75
CA LYS A 96 11.00 15.13 13.01
C LYS A 96 11.88 13.92 13.33
N GLU A 97 11.53 12.74 12.86
CA GLU A 97 12.27 11.49 13.08
C GLU A 97 13.38 11.26 12.03
N ASN A 98 13.55 12.20 11.09
CA ASN A 98 14.52 12.12 10.01
C ASN A 98 14.38 10.88 9.09
N TYR A 99 13.16 10.35 8.97
CA TYR A 99 12.87 9.28 8.02
C TYR A 99 12.97 9.76 6.57
N ARG A 100 13.52 8.90 5.72
CA ARG A 100 13.77 9.13 4.28
C ARG A 100 12.82 8.34 3.40
N GLY A 101 12.51 7.11 3.80
CA GLY A 101 11.54 6.27 3.13
C GLY A 101 11.10 5.12 4.02
N MET A 102 10.16 4.34 3.52
CA MET A 102 9.66 3.16 4.20
C MET A 102 9.52 1.98 3.25
N PHE A 103 9.74 0.79 3.79
CA PHE A 103 9.41 -0.48 3.16
C PHE A 103 8.41 -1.24 4.01
N ILE A 104 7.55 -2.01 3.35
CA ILE A 104 6.79 -3.10 3.97
C ILE A 104 7.31 -4.39 3.35
N PHE A 105 7.94 -5.24 4.15
CA PHE A 105 8.42 -6.55 3.76
C PHE A 105 7.38 -7.63 4.07
N ASN A 106 7.22 -8.57 3.14
CA ASN A 106 6.34 -9.74 3.21
C ASN A 106 6.93 -10.86 4.08
N THR A 107 7.39 -10.50 5.28
CA THR A 107 7.87 -11.45 6.29
C THR A 107 7.50 -10.98 7.68
N LYS A 108 7.30 -11.94 8.58
CA LYS A 108 7.12 -11.70 10.02
C LYS A 108 8.45 -11.73 10.79
N SER A 109 9.56 -12.13 10.16
CA SER A 109 10.88 -12.20 10.81
C SER A 109 11.63 -10.90 10.63
N LYS A 110 12.03 -10.31 11.75
CA LYS A 110 12.89 -9.13 11.78
C LYS A 110 14.27 -9.44 11.18
N GLU A 111 14.77 -10.63 11.44
CA GLU A 111 16.08 -11.10 10.99
C GLU A 111 16.12 -11.26 9.47
N GLU A 112 15.07 -11.85 8.88
CA GLU A 112 14.94 -11.98 7.43
C GLU A 112 14.79 -10.61 6.76
N ALA A 113 13.95 -9.72 7.32
CA ALA A 113 13.83 -8.36 6.83
C ALA A 113 15.18 -7.62 6.88
N GLU A 114 15.95 -7.77 7.97
CA GLU A 114 17.27 -7.17 8.09
C GLU A 114 18.27 -7.69 7.05
N GLN A 115 18.23 -9.00 6.75
CA GLN A 115 19.05 -9.56 5.67
C GLN A 115 18.73 -8.92 4.32
N TRP A 116 17.45 -8.68 4.04
CA TRP A 116 17.02 -8.02 2.80
C TRP A 116 17.43 -6.55 2.76
N VAL A 117 17.27 -5.80 3.87
CA VAL A 117 17.73 -4.40 3.94
C VAL A 117 19.24 -4.28 3.71
N LYS A 118 20.05 -5.20 4.25
CA LYS A 118 21.51 -5.21 4.08
C LYS A 118 21.99 -5.48 2.65
N THR A 119 21.10 -5.88 1.74
CA THR A 119 21.44 -6.00 0.30
C THR A 119 21.49 -4.65 -0.42
N ASP A 120 20.94 -3.59 0.18
CA ASP A 120 20.86 -2.26 -0.41
C ASP A 120 22.23 -1.55 -0.39
N PRO A 121 22.78 -1.13 -1.55
CA PRO A 121 24.04 -0.42 -1.62
C PRO A 121 24.07 0.86 -0.78
N ALA A 122 22.95 1.58 -0.66
CA ALA A 122 22.88 2.80 0.16
C ALA A 122 22.95 2.51 1.66
N VAL A 123 22.49 1.32 2.09
CA VAL A 123 22.66 0.85 3.47
C VAL A 123 24.08 0.34 3.70
N GLN A 124 24.63 -0.44 2.78
CA GLN A 124 25.98 -1.01 2.89
C GLN A 124 27.06 0.06 3.04
N VAL A 125 26.92 1.17 2.31
CA VAL A 125 27.86 2.29 2.37
C VAL A 125 27.50 3.34 3.42
N GLY A 126 26.46 3.10 4.23
CA GLY A 126 26.08 3.94 5.37
C GLY A 126 25.40 5.27 5.01
N VAL A 127 24.91 5.43 3.78
CA VAL A 127 24.09 6.59 3.37
C VAL A 127 22.72 6.54 4.05
N PHE A 128 22.14 5.34 4.12
CA PHE A 128 20.95 5.08 4.91
C PHE A 128 21.28 4.20 6.11
N SER A 129 20.63 4.51 7.23
CA SER A 129 20.44 3.60 8.35
C SER A 129 18.97 3.17 8.36
N TYR A 130 18.57 2.30 9.29
CA TYR A 130 17.23 1.75 9.30
C TYR A 130 16.75 1.37 10.70
N GLU A 131 15.43 1.38 10.86
CA GLU A 131 14.71 0.82 12.00
C GLU A 131 13.70 -0.21 11.50
N ILE A 132 13.53 -1.30 12.24
CA ILE A 132 12.69 -2.43 11.83
C ILE A 132 11.63 -2.71 12.89
N PHE A 133 10.37 -2.76 12.45
CA PHE A 133 9.20 -2.92 13.30
C PHE A 133 8.31 -4.07 12.81
N PRO A 134 7.82 -4.96 13.69
CA PRO A 134 6.74 -5.86 13.33
C PRO A 134 5.48 -5.06 13.04
N TRP A 135 4.73 -5.46 12.02
CA TRP A 135 3.49 -4.77 11.65
C TRP A 135 2.39 -5.76 11.27
N TYR A 136 1.16 -5.41 11.55
CA TYR A 136 -0.01 -6.21 11.23
C TYR A 136 -0.89 -5.43 10.25
N GLY A 137 -1.10 -6.01 9.07
CA GLY A 137 -1.71 -5.33 7.93
C GLY A 137 -2.53 -6.26 7.07
N SER A 138 -3.21 -5.70 6.07
CA SER A 138 -4.04 -6.50 5.17
C SER A 138 -3.21 -7.55 4.43
N ALA A 139 -3.68 -8.81 4.43
CA ALA A 139 -3.05 -9.88 3.66
C ALA A 139 -3.15 -9.65 2.14
N ALA A 140 -4.04 -8.74 1.71
CA ALA A 140 -4.24 -8.38 0.31
C ALA A 140 -3.19 -7.41 -0.25
N LEU A 141 -2.30 -6.84 0.57
CA LEU A 141 -1.29 -5.88 0.09
C LEU A 141 -0.46 -6.37 -1.12
N PRO A 142 0.04 -7.61 -1.19
CA PRO A 142 0.78 -8.07 -2.36
C PRO A 142 -0.02 -8.00 -3.67
N LEU A 143 -1.36 -8.02 -3.61
CA LEU A 143 -2.20 -8.02 -4.82
C LEU A 143 -2.12 -6.71 -5.60
N TYR A 144 -1.83 -5.57 -4.95
CA TYR A 144 -1.75 -4.31 -5.69
C TYR A 144 -0.52 -4.26 -6.59
N LEU A 145 0.55 -5.01 -6.30
CA LEU A 145 1.78 -4.98 -7.11
C LEU A 145 1.51 -5.31 -8.57
N LYS A 146 0.62 -6.27 -8.85
CA LYS A 146 0.17 -6.57 -10.22
C LYS A 146 -0.45 -5.34 -10.88
N HIS A 147 -1.30 -4.62 -10.16
CA HIS A 147 -1.97 -3.42 -10.67
C HIS A 147 -1.03 -2.21 -10.76
N HIS A 148 0.06 -2.19 -10.01
CA HIS A 148 1.09 -1.16 -10.14
C HIS A 148 1.70 -1.18 -11.55
N GLU A 149 1.99 -2.37 -12.09
CA GLU A 149 2.49 -2.51 -13.45
C GLU A 149 1.49 -1.98 -14.50
N GLU A 150 0.20 -2.21 -14.28
CA GLU A 150 -0.88 -1.75 -15.20
C GLU A 150 -0.99 -0.21 -15.25
N ILE A 151 -0.57 0.50 -14.20
CA ILE A 151 -0.64 1.97 -14.12
C ILE A 151 0.71 2.66 -14.32
N SER A 152 1.80 1.90 -14.38
CA SER A 152 3.15 2.42 -14.57
C SER A 152 3.48 2.57 -16.06
N LYS A 153 3.81 3.79 -16.49
CA LYS A 153 4.32 4.05 -17.85
C LYS A 153 5.82 3.79 -17.97
N VAL A 154 6.53 4.01 -16.86
CA VAL A 154 7.98 3.84 -16.71
C VAL A 154 8.24 3.36 -15.30
N ASN A 155 9.29 2.57 -15.12
CA ASN A 155 9.77 2.23 -13.79
C ASN A 155 10.51 3.43 -13.18
N PRO A 156 10.21 3.81 -11.93
CA PRO A 156 10.83 4.95 -11.25
C PRO A 156 12.33 4.75 -10.97
#